data_AF-A0A379WHE1-F1
#
_entry.id   AF-A0A379WHE1-F1
#
_cell.length_a   1.000
_cell.length_b   1.000
_cell.length_c   1.000
_cell.angle_alpha   90.00
_cell.angle_beta   90.00
_cell.angle_gamma   90.00
#
_symmetry.space_group_name_H-M   'P 1'
#
loop_
_entity.id
_entity.type
_entity.pdbx_description
1 polymer ?
#
loop_
_entity_poly.entity_id
_entity_poly.type
_entity_poly.pdbx_seq_one_letter_code
_entity_poly.pdbx_strand_id
1 'polypeptide(L)'
;MEFLVDHDDLENPLFELLCARISEYEKHAPEFKALNQHLEETPPGVSVLRTLMDQYGLKAADLANELGSKSNVSNILNGRRALTVNHIKALTQRFKLPADAFIE
;
A
#
# COMPACT_ATOMS: atom_id res chain seq x y z
N MET A 1 -14.82 18.18 6.01
CA MET A 1 -13.70 17.93 5.10
C MET A 1 -14.21 17.91 3.66
N GLU A 2 -15.16 17.02 3.33
CA GLU A 2 -15.77 16.90 1.98
C GLU A 2 -16.19 18.25 1.38
N PHE A 3 -16.98 19.07 2.10
CA PHE A 3 -17.35 20.42 1.64
C PHE A 3 -16.14 21.31 1.26
N LEU A 4 -15.06 21.30 2.04
CA LEU A 4 -13.88 22.13 1.75
C LEU A 4 -13.10 21.61 0.55
N VAL A 5 -13.03 20.28 0.39
CA VAL A 5 -12.35 19.64 -0.75
C VAL A 5 -13.15 19.84 -2.04
N ASP A 6 -14.47 19.67 -2.00
CA ASP A 6 -15.35 19.81 -3.18
C ASP A 6 -15.38 21.24 -3.74
N HIS A 7 -15.08 22.23 -2.90
CA HIS A 7 -15.02 23.64 -3.27
C HIS A 7 -13.60 24.15 -3.48
N ASP A 8 -12.59 23.26 -3.46
CA ASP A 8 -11.15 23.59 -3.59
C ASP A 8 -10.66 24.64 -2.57
N ASP A 9 -11.31 24.71 -1.41
CA ASP A 9 -11.00 25.65 -0.33
C ASP A 9 -10.02 25.02 0.68
N LEU A 10 -8.88 24.58 0.16
CA LEU A 10 -7.82 23.92 0.95
C LEU A 10 -6.98 24.91 1.75
N GLU A 11 -6.98 26.19 1.36
CA GLU A 11 -6.32 27.28 2.09
C GLU A 11 -7.10 27.70 3.35
N ASN A 12 -8.33 27.17 3.52
CA ASN A 12 -9.13 27.43 4.70
C ASN A 12 -8.38 27.00 5.96
N PRO A 13 -8.20 27.87 6.97
CA PRO A 13 -7.47 27.52 8.20
C PRO A 13 -8.12 26.39 9.00
N LEU A 14 -9.39 26.07 8.75
CA LEU A 14 -10.06 24.90 9.34
C LEU A 14 -9.66 23.58 8.67
N PHE A 15 -9.17 23.60 7.43
CA PHE A 15 -8.81 22.39 6.70
C PHE A 15 -7.74 21.58 7.46
N GLU A 16 -6.61 22.20 7.78
CA GLU A 16 -5.53 21.58 8.55
C GLU A 16 -6.00 21.08 9.92
N LEU A 17 -6.80 21.89 10.62
CA LEU A 17 -7.34 21.49 11.92
C LEU A 17 -8.26 20.26 11.80
N LEU A 18 -9.12 20.22 10.80
CA LEU A 18 -10.03 19.10 10.57
C LEU A 18 -9.25 17.83 10.16
N CYS A 19 -8.28 17.95 9.26
CA CYS A 19 -7.40 16.84 8.88
C CYS A 19 -6.70 16.26 10.10
N ALA A 20 -6.09 17.10 10.95
CA ALA A 20 -5.44 16.66 12.17
C ALA A 20 -6.40 15.93 13.12
N ARG A 21 -7.63 16.41 13.29
CA ARG A 21 -8.63 15.77 14.18
C ARG A 21 -9.15 14.45 13.63
N ILE A 22 -9.33 14.35 12.32
CA ILE A 22 -9.75 13.11 11.66
C ILE A 22 -8.65 12.06 11.78
N SER A 23 -7.39 12.42 11.45
CA SER A 23 -6.27 11.49 11.59
C SER A 23 -6.08 11.00 13.03
N GLU A 24 -6.27 11.88 14.02
CA GLU A 24 -6.18 11.49 15.43
C GLU A 24 -7.31 10.53 15.83
N TYR A 25 -8.53 10.76 15.33
CA TYR A 25 -9.67 9.88 15.56
C TYR A 25 -9.45 8.51 14.91
N GLU A 26 -9.08 8.44 13.63
CA GLU A 26 -8.86 7.19 12.90
C GLU A 26 -7.77 6.31 13.52
N LYS A 27 -6.77 6.92 14.16
CA LYS A 27 -5.70 6.18 14.87
C LYS A 27 -6.16 5.48 16.14
N HIS A 28 -7.08 6.09 16.91
CA HIS A 28 -7.38 5.65 18.27
C HIS A 28 -8.80 5.12 18.47
N ALA A 29 -9.72 5.44 17.56
CA ALA A 29 -11.12 5.05 17.63
C ALA A 29 -11.27 3.51 17.65
N PRO A 30 -12.05 2.94 18.59
CA PRO A 30 -12.26 1.49 18.67
C PRO A 30 -12.83 0.89 17.37
N GLU A 31 -13.60 1.66 16.62
CA GLU A 31 -14.18 1.25 15.33
C GLU A 31 -13.11 0.95 14.27
N PHE A 32 -11.97 1.65 14.33
CA PHE A 32 -10.86 1.50 13.38
C PHE A 32 -9.80 0.50 13.84
N LYS A 33 -9.86 0.02 15.09
CA LYS A 33 -8.82 -0.84 15.67
C LYS A 33 -8.50 -2.07 14.81
N ALA A 34 -9.52 -2.77 14.32
CA ALA A 34 -9.33 -3.97 13.49
C ALA A 34 -8.67 -3.63 12.15
N LEU A 35 -9.02 -2.49 11.54
CA LEU A 35 -8.40 -2.02 10.31
C LEU A 35 -6.95 -1.62 10.55
N ASN A 36 -6.66 -0.86 11.61
CA ASN A 36 -5.31 -0.41 11.93
C ASN A 36 -4.37 -1.59 12.18
N GLN A 37 -4.83 -2.61 12.92
CA GLN A 37 -4.07 -3.86 13.10
C GLN A 37 -3.77 -4.55 11.77
N HIS A 38 -4.75 -4.61 10.86
CA HIS A 38 -4.53 -5.21 9.54
C HIS A 38 -3.53 -4.41 8.68
N LEU A 39 -3.57 -3.08 8.76
CA LEU A 39 -2.64 -2.20 8.06
C LEU A 39 -1.21 -2.37 8.59
N GLU A 40 -1.02 -2.45 9.91
CA GLU A 40 0.28 -2.68 10.55
C GLU A 40 0.89 -4.05 10.20
N GLU A 41 0.04 -5.08 10.07
CA GLU A 41 0.49 -6.43 9.70
C GLU A 41 0.79 -6.58 8.21
N THR A 42 0.29 -5.67 7.36
CA THR A 42 0.46 -5.75 5.91
C THR A 42 1.74 -5.03 5.48
N PRO A 43 2.76 -5.74 4.97
CA PRO A 43 3.97 -5.09 4.50
C PRO A 43 3.68 -4.17 3.31
N PRO A 44 4.19 -2.92 3.28
CA PRO A 44 3.89 -1.97 2.19
C PRO A 44 4.30 -2.47 0.81
N GLY A 45 5.42 -3.20 0.70
CA GLY A 45 5.78 -3.86 -0.55
C GLY A 45 4.76 -4.90 -1.05
N VAL A 46 4.00 -5.54 -0.15
CA VAL A 46 2.94 -6.49 -0.51
C VAL A 46 1.66 -5.75 -0.93
N SER A 47 1.32 -4.64 -0.28
CA SER A 47 0.15 -3.83 -0.68
C SER A 47 0.33 -3.27 -2.08
N VAL A 48 1.51 -2.69 -2.38
CA VAL A 48 1.83 -2.19 -3.74
C VAL A 48 1.79 -3.32 -4.77
N LEU A 49 2.33 -4.49 -4.45
CA LEU A 49 2.27 -5.65 -5.35
C LEU A 49 0.82 -6.07 -5.63
N ARG A 50 -0.04 -6.10 -4.62
CA ARG A 50 -1.47 -6.44 -4.77
C ARG A 50 -2.19 -5.41 -5.63
N THR A 51 -1.92 -4.12 -5.44
CA THR A 51 -2.47 -3.04 -6.26
C THR A 51 -2.05 -3.20 -7.72
N LEU A 52 -0.77 -3.50 -7.98
CA LEU A 52 -0.29 -3.77 -9.34
C LEU A 52 -0.95 -5.01 -9.96
N MET A 53 -1.16 -6.06 -9.17
CA MET A 53 -1.89 -7.24 -9.66
C MET A 53 -3.33 -6.92 -10.06
N ASP A 54 -4.02 -6.12 -9.26
CA ASP A 54 -5.39 -5.71 -9.52
C ASP A 54 -5.48 -4.79 -10.76
N GLN A 55 -4.67 -3.72 -10.80
CA GLN A 55 -4.66 -2.74 -11.89
C GLN A 55 -4.29 -3.34 -13.25
N TYR A 56 -3.35 -4.29 -13.28
CA TYR A 56 -2.89 -4.93 -14.51
C TYR A 56 -3.56 -6.29 -14.78
N GLY A 57 -4.49 -6.73 -13.94
CA GLY A 57 -5.17 -8.04 -14.06
C GLY A 57 -4.23 -9.24 -13.97
N LEU A 58 -3.12 -9.13 -13.24
CA LEU A 58 -2.08 -10.14 -13.16
C LEU A 58 -2.42 -11.23 -12.15
N LYS A 59 -2.11 -12.48 -12.51
CA LYS A 59 -2.16 -13.63 -11.59
C LYS A 59 -0.79 -13.82 -10.95
N ALA A 60 -0.76 -14.55 -9.83
CA ALA A 60 0.50 -14.88 -9.16
C ALA A 60 1.52 -15.63 -10.05
N ALA A 61 1.05 -16.32 -11.09
CA ALA A 61 1.93 -16.97 -12.07
C ALA A 61 2.67 -15.95 -12.95
N ASP A 62 2.06 -14.80 -13.24
CA ASP A 62 2.61 -13.78 -14.14
C ASP A 62 3.74 -12.97 -13.49
N LEU A 63 3.90 -13.08 -12.16
CA LEU A 63 4.97 -12.48 -11.36
C LEU A 63 6.09 -13.47 -11.01
N ALA A 64 5.99 -14.71 -11.49
CA ALA A 64 6.97 -15.75 -11.17
C ALA A 64 8.35 -15.45 -11.79
N ASN A 65 8.42 -14.66 -12.86
CA ASN A 65 9.69 -14.30 -13.49
C ASN A 65 10.51 -13.34 -12.61
N GLU A 66 9.84 -12.40 -11.93
CA GLU A 66 10.47 -11.39 -11.07
C GLU A 66 10.70 -11.92 -9.65
N LEU A 67 9.77 -12.74 -9.16
CA LEU A 67 9.77 -13.27 -7.80
C LEU A 67 10.26 -14.73 -7.74
N GLY A 68 10.75 -15.28 -8.85
CA GLY A 68 11.40 -16.59 -8.96
C GLY A 68 10.47 -17.80 -9.11
N SER A 69 9.33 -17.88 -8.42
CA SER A 69 8.35 -18.96 -8.63
C SER A 69 6.95 -18.61 -8.14
N LYS A 70 5.92 -19.28 -8.68
CA LYS A 70 4.52 -19.12 -8.23
C LYS A 70 4.34 -19.37 -6.73
N SER A 71 5.07 -20.35 -6.17
CA SER A 71 5.06 -20.63 -4.73
C SER A 71 5.66 -19.47 -3.92
N ASN A 72 6.77 -18.90 -4.41
CA ASN A 72 7.42 -17.76 -3.77
C ASN A 72 6.51 -16.51 -3.80
N VAL A 73 5.85 -16.26 -4.93
CA VAL A 73 4.87 -15.17 -5.07
C VAL A 73 3.75 -15.32 -4.04
N SER A 74 3.19 -16.52 -3.90
CA SER A 74 2.14 -16.80 -2.90
C SER A 74 2.63 -16.58 -1.48
N ASN A 75 3.85 -17.01 -1.14
CA ASN A 75 4.41 -16.79 0.20
C ASN A 75 4.64 -15.31 0.49
N ILE A 76 5.06 -14.52 -0.51
CA ILE A 76 5.22 -13.07 -0.38
C ILE A 76 3.86 -12.39 -0.19
N LEU A 77 2.86 -12.73 -1.01
CA LEU A 77 1.51 -12.17 -0.90
C LEU A 77 0.84 -12.48 0.44
N ASN A 78 1.15 -13.62 1.04
CA ASN A 78 0.64 -14.02 2.34
C ASN A 78 1.53 -13.55 3.52
N GLY A 79 2.53 -12.70 3.29
CA GLY A 79 3.41 -12.17 4.33
C GLY A 79 4.38 -13.19 4.95
N ARG A 80 4.41 -14.44 4.46
CA ARG A 80 5.33 -15.49 4.95
C ARG A 80 6.78 -15.26 4.53
N ARG A 81 7.01 -14.41 3.52
CA ARG A 81 8.34 -14.04 3.05
C ARG A 81 8.38 -12.58 2.62
N ALA A 82 9.40 -11.85 3.06
CA ALA A 82 9.61 -10.48 2.64
C ALA A 82 10.09 -10.38 1.18
N LEU A 83 9.81 -9.25 0.54
CA LEU A 83 10.44 -8.87 -0.73
C LEU A 83 11.94 -8.65 -0.49
N THR A 84 12.77 -9.18 -1.39
CA THR A 84 14.21 -8.96 -1.36
C THR A 84 14.57 -7.78 -2.25
N VAL A 85 15.76 -7.19 -2.06
CA VAL A 85 16.27 -6.11 -2.93
C VAL A 85 16.25 -6.51 -4.40
N ASN A 86 16.57 -7.78 -4.72
CA ASN A 86 16.52 -8.28 -6.09
C ASN A 86 15.08 -8.33 -6.64
N HIS A 87 14.10 -8.74 -5.82
CA HIS A 87 12.70 -8.70 -6.20
C HIS A 87 12.24 -7.28 -6.48
N ILE A 88 12.55 -6.34 -5.59
CA ILE A 88 12.20 -4.93 -5.74
C ILE A 88 12.82 -4.39 -7.03
N LYS A 89 14.10 -4.66 -7.28
CA LYS A 89 14.77 -4.24 -8.52
C LYS A 89 14.10 -4.79 -9.79
N ALA A 90 13.65 -6.05 -9.78
CA ALA A 90 12.94 -6.63 -10.92
C ALA A 90 11.56 -5.98 -11.12
N LEU A 91 10.82 -5.74 -10.04
CA LEU A 91 9.51 -5.10 -10.07
C LEU A 91 9.60 -3.64 -10.51
N THR A 92 10.56 -2.87 -10.01
CA THR A 92 10.78 -1.47 -10.42
C THR A 92 11.13 -1.36 -11.91
N GLN A 93 11.93 -2.30 -12.43
CA GLN A 93 12.23 -2.35 -13.87
C GLN A 93 10.99 -2.66 -14.72
N ARG A 94 10.17 -3.62 -14.30
CA ARG A 94 8.96 -4.01 -15.05
C ARG A 94 7.89 -2.92 -15.03
N PHE A 95 7.59 -2.39 -13.85
CA PHE A 95 6.48 -1.44 -13.65
C PHE A 95 6.90 0.03 -13.73
N LYS A 96 8.20 0.30 -13.90
CA LYS A 96 8.78 1.65 -13.95
C LYS A 96 8.42 2.50 -12.73
N LEU A 97 8.49 1.88 -11.55
CA LEU A 97 8.24 2.52 -10.27
C LEU A 97 9.55 2.75 -9.51
N PRO A 98 9.63 3.79 -8.65
CA PRO A 98 10.75 3.95 -7.74
C PRO A 98 10.78 2.80 -6.71
N ALA A 99 11.98 2.43 -6.24
CA ALA A 99 12.14 1.37 -5.24
C ALA A 99 11.48 1.71 -3.91
N ASP A 100 11.43 3.00 -3.56
CA ASP A 100 10.83 3.53 -2.34
C ASP A 100 9.35 3.15 -2.21
N ALA A 101 8.65 2.96 -3.33
CA ALA A 101 7.27 2.50 -3.33
C ALA A 101 7.09 1.10 -2.70
N PHE A 102 8.14 0.30 -2.53
CA PHE A 102 8.07 -1.05 -1.98
C PHE A 102 8.68 -1.20 -0.58
N ILE A 103 9.27 -0.13 -0.02
CA ILE A 103 10.14 -0.19 1.17
C ILE A 103 9.55 0.51 2.40
N GLU A 104 8.54 1.38 2.21
CA GLU A 104 7.92 2.18 3.28
C GLU A 104 7.57 1.37 4.55
#